data_AF-A0A165SWQ5-F1
#
_entry.id   AF-A0A165SWQ5-F1
#
_cell.length_a   1.000
_cell.length_b   1.000
_cell.length_c   1.000
_cell.angle_alpha   90.00
_cell.angle_beta   90.00
_cell.angle_gamma   90.00
#
_symmetry.space_group_name_H-M   'P 1'
#
loop_
_entity.id
_entity.type
_entity.pdbx_description
1 polymer ?
#
loop_
_entity_poly.entity_id
_entity_poly.type
_entity_poly.pdbx_seq_one_letter_code
_entity_poly.pdbx_strand_id
1 'polypeptide(L)'
;MSVVPALAAPFAAMVIDARTGEVLYSENADTRLHPASLTKMMTLYIAFEAIERGEISLDSKVTVSRHAAAEPPSKLGLKPGQQIALRYLIRAAAIKSANDAATAIGEAISGSEDEFARRMNRTAAALGMKNSSFRNANGLTRDGHLSSARDMTILGRRLFYDFPQYYNIFSRRSADAGIAQVASTNRRFLDAYEGADGIKTGYTNAAGFNLTASAQRGNKRIIATVMGGKSTAWRNEKMAQLLDVGFGKAPNKATVQKPPAPAYAQVVDALPEDAGGAGKTLRVNGAVARSLRPKGRPGAAPVAPPAEVLMAMQSNIDAVLAEVQGSAAAAPVAEIAVAATEPELAEDQLTEAEIASLPPALRPAARPDAAAEPAAPPMQLAAADALPEVLVAEAEALSMVAEAAGTAPPPNPQVAMAEPGAATGFVLMQSTEPQPETLELATVMQPEPAVAAPPSRPGTIILMSAQTDPEFDTPAELEVVSRVSTSGGRHWAISIGNYTSRYNAERALLQMALTEPSTLDGTLRKVVSRKGGFDANFVGMSQEMAEAACRRLDARGQDCEVVGP
;
A
#
# COMPACT_ATOMS: atom_id res chain seq x y z
N MET A 1 -24.62 -15.96 -21.12
CA MET A 1 -23.62 -15.89 -20.03
C MET A 1 -24.21 -15.06 -18.91
N SER A 2 -24.34 -15.60 -17.69
CA SER A 2 -24.79 -14.78 -16.55
C SER A 2 -23.65 -13.87 -16.11
N VAL A 3 -23.88 -12.56 -16.13
CA VAL A 3 -22.97 -11.59 -15.53
C VAL A 3 -23.12 -11.70 -14.02
N VAL A 4 -22.26 -12.50 -13.38
CA VAL A 4 -22.13 -12.49 -11.93
C VAL A 4 -21.64 -11.09 -11.54
N PRO A 5 -22.35 -10.34 -10.68
CA PRO A 5 -21.88 -9.03 -10.25
C PRO A 5 -20.53 -9.20 -9.56
N ALA A 6 -19.55 -8.38 -9.91
CA ALA A 6 -18.24 -8.41 -9.28
C ALA A 6 -18.40 -8.10 -7.78
N LEU A 7 -18.40 -9.14 -6.95
CA LEU A 7 -18.45 -9.03 -5.50
C LEU A 7 -17.29 -8.12 -5.06
N ALA A 8 -17.64 -7.03 -4.37
CA ALA A 8 -16.63 -6.15 -3.81
C ALA A 8 -15.69 -6.96 -2.90
N ALA A 9 -14.38 -6.79 -3.08
CA ALA A 9 -13.39 -7.49 -2.28
C ALA A 9 -13.72 -7.30 -0.78
N PRO A 10 -13.82 -8.39 0.02
CA PRO A 10 -14.24 -8.27 1.40
C PRO A 10 -13.21 -7.45 2.18
N PHE A 11 -13.69 -6.71 3.17
CA PHE A 11 -12.84 -5.86 3.98
C PHE A 11 -11.88 -6.71 4.82
N ALA A 12 -10.61 -6.33 4.80
CA ALA A 12 -9.58 -6.88 5.68
C ALA A 12 -8.68 -5.76 6.21
N ALA A 13 -8.30 -5.85 7.49
CA ALA A 13 -7.43 -4.89 8.13
C ALA A 13 -6.54 -5.52 9.20
N MET A 14 -5.39 -4.89 9.41
CA MET A 14 -4.49 -5.18 10.53
C MET A 14 -3.78 -3.91 10.99
N VAL A 15 -3.57 -3.78 12.29
CA VAL A 15 -2.84 -2.68 12.93
C VAL A 15 -1.83 -3.27 13.90
N ILE A 16 -0.60 -2.78 13.85
CA ILE A 16 0.48 -3.17 14.77
C ILE A 16 1.15 -1.96 15.41
N ASP A 17 1.72 -2.15 16.59
CA ASP A 17 2.85 -1.34 17.03
C ASP A 17 4.08 -1.81 16.26
N ALA A 18 4.68 -0.92 15.46
CA ALA A 18 5.85 -1.27 14.66
C ALA A 18 7.07 -1.62 15.52
N ARG A 19 7.14 -1.08 16.75
CA ARG A 19 8.26 -1.23 17.67
C ARG A 19 8.37 -2.65 18.18
N THR A 20 7.25 -3.24 18.62
CA THR A 20 7.19 -4.60 19.16
C THR A 20 6.82 -5.62 18.08
N GLY A 21 5.94 -5.24 17.15
CA GLY A 21 5.27 -6.16 16.23
C GLY A 21 3.95 -6.71 16.78
N GLU A 22 3.52 -6.24 17.95
CA GLU A 22 2.27 -6.61 18.60
C GLU A 22 1.06 -6.21 17.74
N VAL A 23 0.07 -7.09 17.67
CA VAL A 23 -1.17 -6.87 16.91
C VAL A 23 -2.19 -6.16 17.78
N LEU A 24 -2.50 -4.91 17.44
CA LEU A 24 -3.43 -4.04 18.18
C LEU A 24 -4.88 -4.16 17.65
N TYR A 25 -5.02 -4.52 16.38
CA TYR A 25 -6.29 -4.80 15.71
C TYR A 25 -6.06 -5.77 14.55
N SER A 26 -7.01 -6.68 14.32
CA SER A 26 -7.05 -7.54 13.13
C SER A 26 -8.49 -7.91 12.80
N GLU A 27 -8.85 -7.82 11.53
CA GLU A 27 -10.15 -8.22 10.99
C GLU A 27 -9.90 -8.83 9.61
N ASN A 28 -10.28 -10.09 9.39
CA ASN A 28 -10.01 -10.83 8.15
C ASN A 28 -8.54 -10.74 7.69
N ALA A 29 -7.61 -10.58 8.64
CA ALA A 29 -6.24 -10.12 8.34
C ALA A 29 -5.44 -11.11 7.47
N ASP A 30 -5.81 -12.39 7.49
CA ASP A 30 -5.21 -13.49 6.72
C ASP A 30 -5.96 -13.82 5.42
N THR A 31 -7.10 -13.17 5.14
CA THR A 31 -7.88 -13.39 3.91
C THR A 31 -7.04 -13.02 2.68
N ARG A 32 -6.99 -13.94 1.72
CA ARG A 32 -6.23 -13.78 0.48
C ARG A 32 -7.02 -12.91 -0.51
N LEU A 33 -6.49 -11.73 -0.79
CA LEU A 33 -7.10 -10.68 -1.60
C LEU A 33 -6.10 -10.17 -2.64
N HIS A 34 -6.59 -9.58 -3.73
CA HIS A 34 -5.71 -8.91 -4.68
C HIS A 34 -5.03 -7.70 -4.01
N PRO A 35 -3.68 -7.65 -3.95
CA PRO A 35 -2.95 -6.54 -3.31
C PRO A 35 -3.06 -5.22 -4.09
N ALA A 36 -3.39 -5.28 -5.39
CA ALA A 36 -3.18 -4.18 -6.32
C ALA A 36 -1.73 -3.62 -6.21
N SER A 37 -1.55 -2.32 -6.42
CA SER A 37 -0.25 -1.64 -6.30
C SER A 37 0.41 -1.65 -4.91
N LEU A 38 -0.18 -2.29 -3.88
CA LEU A 38 0.57 -2.64 -2.66
C LEU A 38 1.76 -3.57 -2.99
N THR A 39 1.63 -4.39 -4.04
CA THR A 39 2.71 -5.23 -4.61
C THR A 39 4.02 -4.48 -4.82
N LYS A 40 3.97 -3.19 -5.18
CA LYS A 40 5.16 -2.37 -5.40
C LYS A 40 6.01 -2.18 -4.13
N MET A 41 5.45 -2.42 -2.93
CA MET A 41 6.24 -2.50 -1.70
C MET A 41 7.25 -3.66 -1.76
N MET A 42 6.87 -4.82 -2.32
CA MET A 42 7.76 -5.98 -2.47
C MET A 42 8.80 -5.70 -3.56
N THR A 43 8.39 -5.11 -4.67
CA THR A 43 9.30 -4.70 -5.76
C THR A 43 10.36 -3.71 -5.29
N LEU A 44 9.98 -2.74 -4.45
CA LEU A 44 10.90 -1.78 -3.86
C LEU A 44 11.78 -2.42 -2.77
N TYR A 45 11.23 -3.32 -1.94
CA TYR A 45 12.00 -4.08 -0.96
C TYR A 45 13.14 -4.85 -1.63
N ILE A 46 12.86 -5.55 -2.73
CA ILE A 46 13.86 -6.28 -3.51
C ILE A 46 14.83 -5.33 -4.22
N ALA A 47 14.37 -4.18 -4.72
CA ALA A 47 15.26 -3.18 -5.31
C ALA A 47 16.25 -2.61 -4.29
N PHE A 48 15.81 -2.36 -3.06
CA PHE A 48 16.69 -1.90 -1.97
C PHE A 48 17.67 -3.00 -1.55
N GLU A 49 17.21 -4.24 -1.43
CA GLU A 49 18.07 -5.41 -1.19
C GLU A 49 19.16 -5.55 -2.26
N ALA A 50 18.78 -5.50 -3.54
CA ALA A 50 19.70 -5.62 -4.66
C ALA A 50 20.74 -4.49 -4.69
N ILE A 51 20.38 -3.28 -4.21
CA ILE A 51 21.31 -2.16 -4.05
C ILE A 51 22.29 -2.40 -2.90
N GLU A 52 21.84 -2.84 -1.73
CA GLU A 52 22.72 -3.15 -0.60
C GLU A 52 23.69 -4.31 -0.90
N ARG A 53 23.25 -5.29 -1.70
CA ARG A 53 24.07 -6.41 -2.15
C ARG A 53 25.02 -6.05 -3.30
N GLY A 54 24.92 -4.86 -3.88
CA GLY A 54 25.72 -4.42 -5.02
C GLY A 54 25.35 -5.11 -6.35
N GLU A 55 24.18 -5.75 -6.44
CA GLU A 55 23.67 -6.36 -7.68
C GLU A 55 23.32 -5.28 -8.73
N ILE A 56 22.86 -4.12 -8.27
CA ILE A 56 22.53 -2.95 -9.09
C ILE A 56 22.75 -1.67 -8.28
N SER A 57 23.06 -0.53 -8.92
CA SER A 57 23.21 0.75 -8.23
C SER A 57 22.04 1.69 -8.52
N LEU A 58 21.85 2.72 -7.67
CA LEU A 58 20.88 3.80 -7.90
C LEU A 58 21.06 4.52 -9.26
N ASP A 59 22.28 4.51 -9.78
CA ASP A 59 22.68 5.23 -10.99
C ASP A 59 22.79 4.34 -12.22
N SER A 60 22.70 3.01 -12.03
CA SER A 60 22.65 2.02 -13.11
C SER A 60 21.54 2.35 -14.10
N LYS A 61 21.90 2.37 -15.38
CA LYS A 61 20.98 2.65 -16.48
C LYS A 61 20.17 1.39 -16.78
N VAL A 62 18.88 1.44 -16.49
CA VAL A 62 17.91 0.41 -16.84
C VAL A 62 17.40 0.71 -18.24
N THR A 63 17.56 -0.25 -19.15
CA THR A 63 16.94 -0.23 -20.48
C THR A 63 15.49 -0.71 -20.35
N VAL A 64 14.53 0.13 -20.72
CA VAL A 64 13.11 -0.19 -20.65
C VAL A 64 12.73 -1.16 -21.76
N SER A 65 12.15 -2.30 -21.41
CA SER A 65 11.69 -3.30 -22.39
C SER A 65 10.42 -2.85 -23.12
N ARG A 66 10.03 -3.57 -24.18
CA ARG A 66 8.70 -3.41 -24.80
C ARG A 66 7.57 -3.77 -23.83
N HIS A 67 7.77 -4.78 -22.97
CA HIS A 67 6.79 -5.23 -21.98
C HIS A 67 6.52 -4.14 -20.94
N ALA A 68 7.56 -3.65 -20.28
CA ALA A 68 7.46 -2.57 -19.29
C ALA A 68 6.80 -1.30 -19.86
N ALA A 69 7.15 -0.88 -21.08
CA ALA A 69 6.53 0.30 -21.70
C ALA A 69 5.04 0.08 -22.07
N ALA A 70 4.65 -1.15 -22.40
CA ALA A 70 3.29 -1.52 -22.79
C ALA A 70 2.31 -1.59 -21.61
N GLU A 71 2.80 -1.71 -20.37
CA GLU A 71 1.98 -1.76 -19.15
C GLU A 71 0.89 -0.66 -19.12
N PRO A 72 -0.35 -0.96 -18.66
CA PRO A 72 -1.41 0.03 -18.56
C PRO A 72 -1.14 1.09 -17.46
N PRO A 73 -1.77 2.27 -17.51
CA PRO A 73 -1.67 3.27 -16.44
C PRO A 73 -2.16 2.78 -15.06
N SER A 74 -1.74 3.35 -13.93
CA SER A 74 -0.80 4.46 -13.73
C SER A 74 0.60 4.09 -14.21
N LYS A 75 1.22 4.96 -15.02
CA LYS A 75 2.57 4.76 -15.56
C LYS A 75 3.31 6.09 -15.73
N LEU A 76 4.63 6.05 -15.85
CA LEU A 76 5.48 7.23 -16.04
C LEU A 76 5.47 7.70 -17.50
N GLY A 77 5.27 6.78 -18.45
CA GLY A 77 5.29 7.06 -19.89
C GLY A 77 6.62 6.70 -20.54
N LEU A 78 7.31 5.67 -20.01
CA LEU A 78 8.58 5.20 -20.53
C LEU A 78 8.42 4.59 -21.93
N LYS A 79 9.43 4.78 -22.79
CA LYS A 79 9.47 4.26 -24.17
C LYS A 79 10.34 3.00 -24.26
N PRO A 80 10.04 2.02 -25.15
CA PRO A 80 10.93 0.88 -25.37
C PRO A 80 12.33 1.33 -25.79
N GLY A 81 13.37 0.67 -25.25
CA GLY A 81 14.77 1.01 -25.50
C GLY A 81 15.27 2.27 -24.78
N GLN A 82 14.40 3.02 -24.10
CA GLN A 82 14.81 4.18 -23.29
C GLN A 82 15.69 3.71 -22.13
N GLN A 83 16.81 4.41 -21.90
CA GLN A 83 17.66 4.21 -20.72
C GLN A 83 17.35 5.24 -19.65
N ILE A 84 17.13 4.78 -18.41
CA ILE A 84 16.82 5.64 -17.25
C ILE A 84 17.51 5.10 -15.99
N ALA A 85 17.99 5.99 -15.11
CA ALA A 85 18.67 5.57 -13.89
C ALA A 85 17.68 4.97 -12.88
N LEU A 86 18.06 3.87 -12.21
CA LEU A 86 17.22 3.12 -11.27
C LEU A 86 16.54 4.02 -10.21
N ARG A 87 17.24 5.01 -9.67
CA ARG A 87 16.73 6.01 -8.71
C ARG A 87 15.44 6.69 -9.16
N TYR A 88 15.27 6.92 -10.47
CA TYR A 88 14.08 7.56 -11.02
C TYR A 88 12.91 6.59 -11.18
N LEU A 89 13.19 5.34 -11.54
CA LEU A 89 12.21 4.26 -11.54
C LEU A 89 11.67 4.01 -10.13
N ILE A 90 12.56 3.96 -9.13
CA ILE A 90 12.21 3.83 -7.71
C ILE A 90 11.26 4.96 -7.27
N ARG A 91 11.57 6.22 -7.62
CA ARG A 91 10.69 7.37 -7.35
C ARG A 91 9.32 7.23 -8.04
N ALA A 92 9.30 6.85 -9.31
CA ALA A 92 8.06 6.67 -10.06
C ALA A 92 7.17 5.54 -9.49
N ALA A 93 7.77 4.40 -9.13
CA ALA A 93 7.08 3.24 -8.55
C ALA A 93 6.57 3.54 -7.12
N ALA A 94 7.35 4.22 -6.27
CA ALA A 94 6.95 4.58 -4.92
C ALA A 94 5.84 5.66 -4.91
N ILE A 95 6.05 6.76 -5.64
CA ILE A 95 5.28 8.00 -5.50
C ILE A 95 4.09 8.01 -6.47
N LYS A 96 4.33 7.87 -7.79
CA LYS A 96 3.28 7.83 -8.82
C LYS A 96 2.56 6.48 -8.91
N SER A 97 3.10 5.45 -8.25
CA SER A 97 2.64 4.06 -8.39
C SER A 97 2.76 3.53 -9.83
N ALA A 98 3.77 3.99 -10.56
CA ALA A 98 3.95 3.71 -11.99
C ALA A 98 4.22 2.21 -12.27
N ASN A 99 3.41 1.61 -13.15
CA ASN A 99 3.48 0.19 -13.52
C ASN A 99 4.71 -0.10 -14.39
N ASP A 100 4.92 0.68 -15.45
CA ASP A 100 6.09 0.62 -16.34
C ASP A 100 7.42 0.66 -15.57
N ALA A 101 7.52 1.56 -14.59
CA ALA A 101 8.71 1.67 -13.75
C ALA A 101 8.92 0.44 -12.85
N ALA A 102 7.84 -0.14 -12.32
CA ALA A 102 7.94 -1.32 -11.45
C ALA A 102 8.30 -2.59 -12.25
N THR A 103 7.73 -2.78 -13.44
CA THR A 103 8.08 -3.87 -14.36
C THR A 103 9.53 -3.73 -14.82
N ALA A 104 9.97 -2.53 -15.22
CA ALA A 104 11.37 -2.27 -15.60
C ALA A 104 12.38 -2.51 -14.45
N ILE A 105 12.03 -2.20 -13.20
CA ILE A 105 12.84 -2.56 -12.03
C ILE A 105 12.97 -4.08 -11.91
N GLY A 106 11.86 -4.81 -12.06
CA GLY A 106 11.86 -6.27 -11.93
C GLY A 106 12.70 -6.96 -13.00
N GLU A 107 12.51 -6.58 -14.26
CA GLU A 107 13.30 -7.07 -15.39
C GLU A 107 14.78 -6.74 -15.25
N ALA A 108 15.15 -5.54 -14.78
CA ALA A 108 16.55 -5.17 -14.58
C ALA A 108 17.25 -5.98 -13.47
N ILE A 109 16.53 -6.44 -12.46
CA ILE A 109 17.07 -7.16 -11.30
C ILE A 109 17.08 -8.68 -11.51
N SER A 110 16.20 -9.23 -12.36
CA SER A 110 16.05 -10.69 -12.52
C SER A 110 15.98 -11.16 -13.98
N GLY A 111 16.25 -10.30 -14.95
CA GLY A 111 16.25 -10.62 -16.39
C GLY A 111 14.86 -10.66 -17.02
N SER A 112 13.82 -11.06 -16.27
CA SER A 112 12.42 -11.05 -16.72
C SER A 112 11.45 -10.79 -15.55
N GLU A 113 10.21 -10.41 -15.86
CA GLU A 113 9.16 -10.28 -14.85
C GLU A 113 8.82 -11.62 -14.17
N ASP A 114 8.90 -12.74 -14.88
CA ASP A 114 8.59 -14.06 -14.31
C ASP A 114 9.66 -14.54 -13.32
N GLU A 115 10.95 -14.34 -13.63
CA GLU A 115 12.02 -14.60 -12.66
C GLU A 115 11.92 -13.65 -11.47
N PHE A 116 11.55 -12.38 -11.71
CA PHE A 116 11.32 -11.43 -10.63
C PHE A 116 10.14 -11.87 -9.75
N ALA A 117 9.03 -12.35 -10.32
CA ALA A 117 7.91 -12.88 -9.55
C ALA A 117 8.32 -14.10 -8.71
N ARG A 118 9.20 -14.99 -9.22
CA ARG A 118 9.79 -16.07 -8.43
C ARG A 118 10.67 -15.54 -7.29
N ARG A 119 11.49 -14.51 -7.54
CA ARG A 119 12.24 -13.81 -6.47
C ARG A 119 11.29 -13.24 -5.42
N MET A 120 10.24 -12.53 -5.82
CA MET A 120 9.20 -12.00 -4.92
C MET A 120 8.55 -13.05 -4.03
N ASN A 121 8.30 -14.25 -4.55
CA ASN A 121 7.74 -15.36 -3.76
C ASN A 121 8.76 -15.97 -2.79
N ARG A 122 10.05 -16.08 -3.16
CA ARG A 122 11.12 -16.47 -2.22
C ARG A 122 11.33 -15.40 -1.13
N THR A 123 11.28 -14.12 -1.52
CA THR A 123 11.32 -12.96 -0.61
C THR A 123 10.16 -13.03 0.39
N ALA A 124 8.91 -13.17 -0.09
CA ALA A 124 7.73 -13.34 0.73
C ALA A 124 7.85 -14.47 1.77
N ALA A 125 8.30 -15.65 1.34
CA ALA A 125 8.47 -16.81 2.22
C ALA A 125 9.45 -16.53 3.37
N ALA A 126 10.62 -15.94 3.10
CA ALA A 126 11.60 -15.63 4.15
C ALA A 126 11.19 -14.45 5.05
N LEU A 127 10.29 -13.57 4.59
CA LEU A 127 9.65 -12.56 5.44
C LEU A 127 8.51 -13.13 6.30
N GLY A 128 8.12 -14.39 6.11
CA GLY A 128 7.01 -15.02 6.81
C GLY A 128 5.63 -14.63 6.26
N MET A 129 5.54 -14.12 5.03
CA MET A 129 4.30 -13.71 4.35
C MET A 129 3.55 -14.93 3.80
N LYS A 130 2.88 -15.68 4.69
CA LYS A 130 2.31 -17.01 4.41
C LYS A 130 1.13 -17.01 3.44
N ASN A 131 0.46 -15.88 3.25
CA ASN A 131 -0.77 -15.75 2.47
C ASN A 131 -0.55 -15.03 1.12
N SER A 132 0.71 -14.82 0.75
CA SER A 132 1.13 -14.03 -0.42
C SER A 132 1.66 -14.89 -1.57
N SER A 133 1.21 -14.54 -2.78
CA SER A 133 1.69 -15.10 -4.04
C SER A 133 1.70 -14.02 -5.12
N PHE A 134 2.89 -13.67 -5.61
CA PHE A 134 3.12 -12.63 -6.60
C PHE A 134 3.28 -13.24 -8.01
N ARG A 135 2.74 -12.56 -9.02
CA ARG A 135 2.75 -12.94 -10.45
C ARG A 135 3.29 -11.84 -11.37
N ASN A 136 3.62 -10.67 -10.83
CA ASN A 136 4.12 -9.50 -11.55
C ASN A 136 4.73 -8.48 -10.58
N ALA A 137 5.51 -7.53 -11.10
CA ALA A 137 6.21 -6.53 -10.30
C ALA A 137 5.33 -5.32 -9.92
N ASN A 138 4.19 -5.13 -10.57
CA ASN A 138 3.39 -3.91 -10.48
C ASN A 138 2.08 -4.04 -9.68
N GLY A 139 1.56 -5.25 -9.51
CA GLY A 139 0.31 -5.54 -8.82
C GLY A 139 -0.95 -5.39 -9.68
N LEU A 140 -0.85 -5.45 -11.01
CA LEU A 140 -2.03 -5.62 -11.86
C LEU A 140 -2.70 -6.96 -11.56
N THR A 141 -4.03 -6.99 -11.62
CA THR A 141 -4.81 -8.21 -11.33
C THR A 141 -4.43 -9.32 -12.31
N ARG A 142 -3.92 -10.43 -11.78
CA ARG A 142 -3.72 -11.71 -12.48
C ARG A 142 -4.20 -12.83 -11.55
N ASP A 143 -4.58 -13.97 -12.12
CA ASP A 143 -4.99 -15.11 -11.30
C ASP A 143 -3.85 -15.61 -10.39
N GLY A 144 -4.20 -16.00 -9.16
CA GLY A 144 -3.25 -16.33 -8.11
C GLY A 144 -2.33 -15.18 -7.67
N HIS A 145 -2.52 -13.94 -8.13
CA HIS A 145 -1.79 -12.76 -7.60
C HIS A 145 -2.53 -12.21 -6.36
N LEU A 146 -2.18 -12.73 -5.19
CA LEU A 146 -2.90 -12.54 -3.93
C LEU A 146 -1.95 -12.21 -2.77
N SER A 147 -2.46 -11.56 -1.74
CA SER A 147 -1.77 -11.29 -0.47
C SER A 147 -2.81 -11.07 0.64
N SER A 148 -2.39 -10.70 1.84
CA SER A 148 -3.27 -10.45 2.99
C SER A 148 -2.93 -9.14 3.69
N ALA A 149 -3.85 -8.62 4.51
CA ALA A 149 -3.58 -7.43 5.30
C ALA A 149 -2.45 -7.65 6.33
N ARG A 150 -2.31 -8.88 6.85
CA ARG A 150 -1.17 -9.29 7.70
C ARG A 150 0.14 -9.20 6.95
N ASP A 151 0.24 -9.84 5.80
CA ASP A 151 1.48 -9.92 5.01
C ASP A 151 1.95 -8.55 4.54
N MET A 152 1.02 -7.69 4.09
CA MET A 152 1.32 -6.32 3.69
C MET A 152 1.74 -5.44 4.87
N THR A 153 1.21 -5.71 6.08
CA THR A 153 1.63 -5.04 7.33
C THR A 153 3.03 -5.49 7.77
N ILE A 154 3.34 -6.80 7.65
CA ILE A 154 4.69 -7.34 7.84
C ILE A 154 5.66 -6.63 6.89
N LEU A 155 5.37 -6.63 5.58
CA LEU A 155 6.21 -6.00 4.56
C LEU A 155 6.41 -4.50 4.81
N GLY A 156 5.38 -3.78 5.24
CA GLY A 156 5.48 -2.37 5.65
C GLY A 156 6.45 -2.16 6.82
N ARG A 157 6.44 -3.04 7.83
CA ARG A 157 7.40 -3.03 8.94
C ARG A 157 8.81 -3.39 8.47
N ARG A 158 8.97 -4.37 7.58
CA ARG A 158 10.27 -4.75 7.00
C ARG A 158 10.90 -3.59 6.22
N LEU A 159 10.13 -2.91 5.37
CA LEU A 159 10.61 -1.70 4.65
C LEU A 159 11.13 -0.61 5.58
N PHE A 160 10.53 -0.43 6.76
CA PHE A 160 10.98 0.58 7.73
C PHE A 160 12.28 0.18 8.46
N TYR A 161 12.40 -1.08 8.89
CA TYR A 161 13.53 -1.53 9.70
C TYR A 161 14.75 -2.01 8.91
N ASP A 162 14.53 -2.65 7.77
CA ASP A 162 15.60 -3.18 6.93
C ASP A 162 16.20 -2.06 6.06
N PHE A 163 15.38 -1.12 5.59
CA PHE A 163 15.77 -0.08 4.63
C PHE A 163 15.44 1.36 5.08
N PRO A 164 15.78 1.79 6.32
CA PRO A 164 15.43 3.10 6.86
C PRO A 164 15.96 4.28 6.01
N GLN A 165 17.10 4.09 5.33
CA GLN A 165 17.71 5.08 4.44
C GLN A 165 16.89 5.36 3.17
N TYR A 166 16.06 4.42 2.73
CA TYR A 166 15.18 4.56 1.56
C TYR A 166 13.73 4.87 1.93
N TYR A 167 13.31 4.55 3.16
CA TYR A 167 11.93 4.69 3.62
C TYR A 167 11.34 6.10 3.45
N ASN A 168 12.17 7.16 3.55
CA ASN A 168 11.75 8.55 3.36
C ASN A 168 11.12 8.85 2.00
N ILE A 169 11.24 7.95 1.01
CA ILE A 169 10.60 8.12 -0.30
C ILE A 169 9.07 8.03 -0.23
N PHE A 170 8.53 7.27 0.73
CA PHE A 170 7.09 7.04 0.87
C PHE A 170 6.35 8.24 1.50
N SER A 171 7.05 9.10 2.24
CA SER A 171 6.51 10.34 2.79
C SER A 171 6.54 11.52 1.80
N ARG A 172 7.26 11.41 0.68
CA ARG A 172 7.38 12.50 -0.31
C ARG A 172 6.03 12.79 -0.97
N ARG A 173 5.65 14.07 -1.04
CA ARG A 173 4.42 14.52 -1.72
C ARG A 173 4.59 14.61 -3.23
N SER A 174 5.81 14.84 -3.69
CA SER A 174 6.23 14.79 -5.09
C SER A 174 7.71 14.39 -5.20
N ALA A 175 8.15 14.01 -6.40
CA ALA A 175 9.57 13.91 -6.74
C ALA A 175 9.81 14.03 -8.24
N ASP A 176 11.05 14.41 -8.59
CA ASP A 176 11.58 14.29 -9.94
C ASP A 176 11.83 12.81 -10.29
N ALA A 177 11.10 12.30 -11.28
CA ALA A 177 11.27 10.97 -11.88
C ALA A 177 12.08 11.00 -13.19
N GLY A 178 12.93 12.01 -13.38
CA GLY A 178 13.92 12.12 -14.45
C GLY A 178 13.36 12.62 -15.78
N ILE A 179 12.17 12.17 -16.16
CA ILE A 179 11.44 12.67 -17.35
C ILE A 179 10.17 13.48 -17.01
N ALA A 180 9.74 13.46 -15.75
CA ALA A 180 8.58 14.19 -15.27
C ALA A 180 8.64 14.41 -13.76
N GLN A 181 8.08 15.54 -13.29
CA GLN A 181 7.71 15.67 -11.89
C GLN A 181 6.46 14.83 -11.61
N VAL A 182 6.49 14.03 -10.55
CA VAL A 182 5.37 13.14 -10.20
C VAL A 182 4.83 13.44 -8.81
N ALA A 183 3.51 13.43 -8.66
CA ALA A 183 2.83 13.62 -7.38
C ALA A 183 2.49 12.28 -6.72
N SER A 184 2.53 12.24 -5.38
CA SER A 184 2.23 11.05 -4.60
C SER A 184 0.76 10.67 -4.69
N THR A 185 0.52 9.39 -4.95
CA THR A 185 -0.81 8.77 -4.85
C THR A 185 -1.36 8.78 -3.42
N ASN A 186 -0.50 8.91 -2.40
CA ASN A 186 -0.89 8.95 -0.99
C ASN A 186 -0.98 10.37 -0.40
N ARG A 187 -0.65 11.44 -1.16
CA ARG A 187 -0.53 12.81 -0.62
C ARG A 187 -1.72 13.25 0.24
N ARG A 188 -2.96 13.03 -0.23
CA ARG A 188 -4.18 13.44 0.50
C ARG A 188 -4.29 12.82 1.89
N PHE A 189 -3.73 11.63 2.11
CA PHE A 189 -3.68 10.99 3.42
C PHE A 189 -2.51 11.52 4.25
N LEU A 190 -1.32 11.60 3.64
CA LEU A 190 -0.11 12.16 4.26
C LEU A 190 -0.29 13.63 4.71
N ASP A 191 -1.10 14.41 4.00
CA ASP A 191 -1.39 15.82 4.28
C ASP A 191 -2.48 16.00 5.35
N ALA A 192 -3.35 14.98 5.54
CA ALA A 192 -4.51 15.06 6.41
C ALA A 192 -4.34 14.36 7.77
N TYR A 193 -3.44 13.37 7.89
CA TYR A 193 -3.25 12.60 9.11
C TYR A 193 -1.91 12.92 9.79
N GLU A 194 -1.98 13.47 11.00
CA GLU A 194 -0.80 13.88 11.76
C GLU A 194 0.15 12.70 12.03
N GLY A 195 1.42 12.89 11.70
CA GLY A 195 2.48 11.90 11.86
C GLY A 195 2.59 10.89 10.72
N ALA A 196 1.72 10.94 9.69
CA ALA A 196 1.75 10.00 8.57
C ALA A 196 3.02 10.15 7.70
N ASP A 197 3.74 9.05 7.49
CA ASP A 197 5.00 9.01 6.74
C ASP A 197 5.10 7.90 5.69
N GLY A 198 4.01 7.17 5.45
CA GLY A 198 3.97 6.14 4.42
C GLY A 198 2.62 5.43 4.32
N ILE A 199 2.53 4.29 3.63
CA ILE A 199 3.56 3.69 2.78
C ILE A 199 3.07 3.66 1.34
N LYS A 200 1.98 2.92 1.06
CA LYS A 200 1.56 2.65 -0.32
C LYS A 200 0.05 2.46 -0.45
N THR A 201 -0.55 3.12 -1.45
CA THR A 201 -1.92 2.88 -1.90
C THR A 201 -1.99 1.81 -3.00
N GLY A 202 -3.13 1.14 -3.12
CA GLY A 202 -3.47 0.26 -4.24
C GLY A 202 -4.94 0.41 -4.65
N TYR A 203 -5.23 0.17 -5.93
CA TYR A 203 -6.58 0.01 -6.45
C TYR A 203 -6.57 -0.85 -7.72
N THR A 204 -7.51 -1.80 -7.80
CA THR A 204 -8.05 -2.38 -9.04
C THR A 204 -9.52 -2.73 -8.76
N ASN A 205 -10.34 -2.93 -9.80
CA ASN A 205 -11.76 -3.28 -9.63
C ASN A 205 -11.95 -4.55 -8.77
N ALA A 206 -11.05 -5.53 -8.89
CA ALA A 206 -11.08 -6.78 -8.12
C ALA A 206 -10.44 -6.69 -6.72
N ALA A 207 -9.69 -5.62 -6.42
CA ALA A 207 -9.03 -5.41 -5.13
C ALA A 207 -9.79 -4.45 -4.20
N GLY A 208 -10.63 -3.58 -4.77
CA GLY A 208 -11.12 -2.40 -4.07
C GLY A 208 -9.99 -1.38 -3.81
N PHE A 209 -10.25 -0.45 -2.90
CA PHE A 209 -9.29 0.58 -2.49
C PHE A 209 -8.46 0.10 -1.29
N ASN A 210 -7.15 -0.07 -1.50
CA ASN A 210 -6.19 -0.56 -0.52
C ASN A 210 -5.24 0.56 -0.06
N LEU A 211 -4.69 0.44 1.14
CA LEU A 211 -3.59 1.27 1.67
C LEU A 211 -2.87 0.52 2.80
N THR A 212 -1.55 0.47 2.75
CA THR A 212 -0.71 0.26 3.93
C THR A 212 -0.14 1.62 4.34
N ALA A 213 -0.45 2.05 5.56
CA ALA A 213 -0.04 3.33 6.12
C ALA A 213 0.88 3.14 7.33
N SER A 214 1.67 4.18 7.60
CA SER A 214 2.52 4.29 8.78
C SER A 214 2.37 5.70 9.34
N ALA A 215 2.33 5.82 10.66
CA ALA A 215 2.39 7.10 11.35
C ALA A 215 3.23 7.01 12.63
N GLN A 216 3.91 8.11 12.97
CA GLN A 216 4.63 8.27 14.23
C GLN A 216 4.11 9.48 15.01
N ARG A 217 3.82 9.30 16.30
CA ARG A 217 3.48 10.37 17.25
C ARG A 217 4.32 10.16 18.50
N GLY A 218 5.18 11.13 18.81
CA GLY A 218 6.21 10.99 19.85
C GLY A 218 7.06 9.72 19.64
N ASN A 219 7.07 8.86 20.66
CA ASN A 219 7.81 7.60 20.64
C ASN A 219 6.99 6.38 20.16
N LYS A 220 5.71 6.54 19.77
CA LYS A 220 4.86 5.48 19.22
C LYS A 220 4.91 5.50 17.69
N ARG A 221 5.04 4.32 17.06
CA ARG A 221 4.93 4.15 15.61
C ARG A 221 3.93 3.04 15.31
N ILE A 222 2.88 3.39 14.58
CA ILE A 222 1.80 2.46 14.21
C ILE A 222 1.89 2.20 12.71
N ILE A 223 1.77 0.93 12.31
CA ILE A 223 1.60 0.52 10.91
C ILE A 223 0.26 -0.17 10.80
N ALA A 224 -0.52 0.20 9.80
CA ALA A 224 -1.84 -0.37 9.53
C ALA A 224 -2.04 -0.65 8.05
N THR A 225 -2.73 -1.73 7.72
CA THR A 225 -3.17 -2.04 6.36
C THR A 225 -4.69 -2.15 6.30
N VAL A 226 -5.27 -1.60 5.23
CA VAL A 226 -6.66 -1.74 4.82
C VAL A 226 -6.68 -2.33 3.40
N MET A 227 -7.50 -3.35 3.20
CA MET A 227 -7.80 -3.96 1.91
C MET A 227 -9.33 -4.05 1.71
N GLY A 228 -9.80 -4.07 0.46
CA GLY A 228 -11.23 -4.16 0.16
C GLY A 228 -12.03 -2.88 0.43
N GLY A 229 -11.38 -1.71 0.40
CA GLY A 229 -12.07 -0.43 0.65
C GLY A 229 -13.04 -0.03 -0.46
N LYS A 230 -14.15 0.62 -0.09
CA LYS A 230 -15.25 0.98 -1.02
C LYS A 230 -14.96 2.21 -1.90
N SER A 231 -14.23 3.19 -1.36
CA SER A 231 -13.85 4.42 -2.08
C SER A 231 -12.55 4.99 -1.53
N THR A 232 -11.91 5.93 -2.24
CA THR A 232 -10.71 6.63 -1.74
C THR A 232 -10.98 7.40 -0.45
N ALA A 233 -12.17 8.02 -0.30
CA ALA A 233 -12.54 8.75 0.92
C ALA A 233 -12.72 7.77 2.10
N TRP A 234 -13.57 6.76 1.93
CA TRP A 234 -13.83 5.73 2.94
C TRP A 234 -12.55 5.02 3.40
N ARG A 235 -11.66 4.70 2.45
CA ARG A 235 -10.38 4.03 2.71
C ARG A 235 -9.41 4.90 3.51
N ASN A 236 -9.40 6.22 3.27
CA ASN A 236 -8.61 7.16 4.05
C ASN A 236 -9.18 7.33 5.47
N GLU A 237 -10.50 7.48 5.59
CA GLU A 237 -11.22 7.62 6.86
C GLU A 237 -11.04 6.39 7.75
N LYS A 238 -11.31 5.19 7.21
CA LYS A 238 -11.12 3.92 7.94
C LYS A 238 -9.67 3.69 8.34
N MET A 239 -8.70 4.15 7.52
CA MET A 239 -7.29 4.09 7.89
C MET A 239 -6.96 5.02 9.06
N ALA A 240 -7.47 6.27 9.06
CA ALA A 240 -7.29 7.19 10.18
C ALA A 240 -7.85 6.60 11.49
N GLN A 241 -9.09 6.11 11.46
CA GLN A 241 -9.72 5.43 12.60
C GLN A 241 -8.87 4.26 13.14
N LEU A 242 -8.31 3.44 12.25
CA LEU A 242 -7.47 2.29 12.64
C LEU A 242 -6.11 2.70 13.23
N LEU A 243 -5.49 3.76 12.70
CA LEU A 243 -4.26 4.30 13.28
C LEU A 243 -4.52 4.94 14.65
N ASP A 244 -5.64 5.65 14.82
CA ASP A 244 -6.01 6.24 16.12
C ASP A 244 -6.31 5.16 17.18
N VAL A 245 -7.00 4.07 16.81
CA VAL A 245 -7.13 2.86 17.64
C VAL A 245 -5.74 2.30 17.99
N GLY A 246 -4.81 2.26 17.04
CA GLY A 246 -3.42 1.86 17.28
C GLY A 246 -2.70 2.76 18.28
N PHE A 247 -2.79 4.08 18.16
CA PHE A 247 -2.16 5.01 19.10
C PHE A 247 -2.78 4.97 20.51
N GLY A 248 -4.09 4.71 20.61
CA GLY A 248 -4.80 4.52 21.87
C GLY A 248 -4.40 3.22 22.58
N LYS A 249 -4.22 2.11 21.85
CA LYS A 249 -3.85 0.82 22.42
C LYS A 249 -2.34 0.64 22.67
N ALA A 250 -1.47 1.19 21.82
CA ALA A 250 -0.04 0.95 21.91
C ALA A 250 0.54 1.53 23.22
N PRO A 251 1.40 0.80 23.96
CA PRO A 251 1.91 1.25 25.24
C PRO A 251 2.85 2.48 25.11
N ASN A 252 2.86 3.36 26.11
CA ASN A 252 3.71 4.56 26.09
C ASN A 252 5.22 4.20 26.15
N LYS A 253 5.59 3.14 26.87
CA LYS A 253 6.97 2.59 26.90
C LYS A 253 6.94 1.19 26.29
N ALA A 254 7.82 0.92 25.34
CA ALA A 254 7.94 -0.37 24.67
C ALA A 254 9.39 -0.64 24.27
N THR A 255 9.88 -1.85 24.51
CA THR A 255 11.19 -2.30 24.01
C THR A 255 11.10 -2.51 22.50
N VAL A 256 11.96 -1.85 21.72
CA VAL A 256 11.99 -2.01 20.27
C VAL A 256 12.56 -3.38 19.92
N GLN A 257 11.70 -4.24 19.40
CA GLN A 257 12.05 -5.53 18.80
C GLN A 257 12.18 -5.32 17.30
N LYS A 258 13.41 -5.22 16.79
CA LYS A 258 13.62 -5.17 15.34
C LYS A 258 13.32 -6.56 14.75
N PRO A 259 12.65 -6.67 13.58
CA PRO A 259 12.57 -7.94 12.86
C PRO A 259 13.99 -8.50 12.62
N PRO A 260 14.23 -9.82 12.82
CA PRO A 260 15.52 -10.42 12.52
C PRO A 260 15.80 -10.34 11.01
N ALA A 261 17.07 -10.30 10.60
CA ALA A 261 17.43 -10.35 9.19
C ALA A 261 16.81 -11.60 8.52
N PRO A 262 16.23 -11.50 7.31
CA PRO A 262 15.56 -12.65 6.71
C PRO A 262 16.57 -13.72 6.30
N ALA A 263 16.14 -14.99 6.31
CA ALA A 263 16.99 -16.14 6.05
C ALA A 263 17.37 -16.34 4.55
N TYR A 264 17.61 -15.25 3.81
CA TYR A 264 18.08 -15.33 2.42
C TYR A 264 19.49 -15.89 2.28
N ALA A 265 20.31 -15.73 3.33
CA ALA A 265 21.75 -16.00 3.29
C ALA A 265 22.08 -17.45 2.88
N GLN A 266 21.27 -18.44 3.27
CA GLN A 266 21.55 -19.85 2.99
C GLN A 266 21.11 -20.33 1.59
N VAL A 267 20.38 -19.51 0.83
CA VAL A 267 19.86 -19.91 -0.50
C VAL A 267 20.73 -19.37 -1.64
N VAL A 268 21.69 -18.48 -1.35
CA VAL A 268 22.60 -17.88 -2.35
C VAL A 268 23.97 -18.55 -2.43
N ASP A 269 24.26 -19.51 -1.55
CA ASP A 269 25.47 -20.34 -1.62
C ASP A 269 25.30 -21.56 -2.57
N ALA A 270 24.16 -21.62 -3.27
CA ALA A 270 23.83 -22.62 -4.29
C ALA A 270 23.59 -21.98 -5.67
N LEU A 271 24.56 -21.21 -6.17
CA LEU A 271 24.69 -20.98 -7.61
C LEU A 271 25.51 -22.14 -8.20
N PRO A 272 25.07 -22.77 -9.31
CA PRO A 272 25.89 -23.77 -9.99
C PRO A 272 27.20 -23.14 -10.48
N GLU A 273 28.34 -23.76 -10.17
CA GLU A 273 29.66 -23.26 -10.59
C GLU A 273 29.88 -23.41 -12.12
N ASP A 274 29.10 -24.26 -12.79
CA ASP A 274 29.28 -24.69 -14.17
C ASP A 274 28.49 -23.86 -15.22
N ALA A 275 28.53 -22.53 -15.09
CA ALA A 275 28.11 -21.60 -16.15
C ALA A 275 29.29 -20.73 -16.57
N GLY A 276 30.18 -21.27 -17.40
CA GLY A 276 31.38 -20.59 -17.90
C GLY A 276 31.06 -19.33 -18.70
N GLY A 277 31.04 -18.16 -18.05
CA GLY A 277 30.68 -16.89 -18.69
C GLY A 277 30.88 -15.65 -17.81
N ALA A 278 32.13 -15.20 -17.68
CA ALA A 278 32.53 -13.83 -17.32
C ALA A 278 31.76 -13.12 -16.17
N GLY A 279 32.08 -13.44 -14.91
CA GLY A 279 31.56 -12.65 -13.78
C GLY A 279 31.98 -13.15 -12.39
N LYS A 280 33.28 -13.20 -12.07
CA LYS A 280 33.72 -13.47 -10.69
C LYS A 280 33.33 -12.31 -9.77
N THR A 281 32.18 -12.42 -9.11
CA THR A 281 31.76 -11.53 -8.01
C THR A 281 32.63 -11.78 -6.78
N LEU A 282 33.84 -11.23 -6.81
CA LEU A 282 34.67 -11.03 -5.63
C LEU A 282 33.88 -10.19 -4.62
N ARG A 283 33.28 -10.83 -3.62
CA ARG A 283 32.76 -10.17 -2.42
C ARG A 283 33.94 -9.53 -1.71
N VAL A 284 34.24 -8.28 -2.05
CA VAL A 284 35.11 -7.43 -1.24
C VAL A 284 34.35 -7.15 0.03
N ASN A 285 34.60 -7.95 1.08
CA ASN A 285 34.14 -7.64 2.43
C ASN A 285 34.72 -6.27 2.80
N GLY A 286 33.89 -5.23 2.72
CA GLY A 286 34.23 -3.82 2.96
C GLY A 286 34.58 -3.48 4.41
N ALA A 287 35.03 -4.46 5.19
CA ALA A 287 35.67 -4.25 6.48
C ALA A 287 37.06 -3.66 6.24
N VAL A 288 37.14 -2.33 6.10
CA VAL A 288 38.40 -1.57 6.08
C VAL A 288 39.06 -1.69 7.45
N ALA A 289 39.80 -2.78 7.67
CA ALA A 289 40.33 -3.15 8.99
C ALA A 289 41.25 -2.09 9.60
N ARG A 290 41.88 -1.24 8.77
CA ARG A 290 42.61 -0.03 9.17
C ARG A 290 42.46 1.04 8.09
N SER A 291 42.31 2.30 8.49
CA SER A 291 42.36 3.43 7.55
C SER A 291 43.76 3.55 6.95
N LEU A 292 43.84 3.62 5.62
CA LEU A 292 45.06 3.98 4.91
C LEU A 292 45.32 5.48 5.10
N ARG A 293 45.89 5.86 6.24
CA ARG A 293 46.50 7.20 6.37
C ARG A 293 47.63 7.32 5.34
N PRO A 294 47.71 8.43 4.58
CA PRO A 294 48.86 8.69 3.71
C PRO A 294 50.15 8.62 4.52
N LYS A 295 51.09 7.76 4.12
CA LYS A 295 52.45 7.82 4.67
C LYS A 295 53.11 9.09 4.13
N GLY A 296 53.65 9.91 5.03
CA GLY A 296 54.37 11.13 4.65
C GLY A 296 55.51 10.80 3.68
N ARG A 297 55.68 11.66 2.66
CA ARG A 297 56.79 11.56 1.70
C ARG A 297 58.12 11.62 2.46
N PRO A 298 59.02 10.63 2.33
CA PRO A 298 60.36 10.74 2.89
C PRO A 298 61.11 11.89 2.20
N GLY A 299 61.75 12.77 2.99
CA GLY A 299 62.69 13.76 2.45
C GLY A 299 62.18 15.18 2.21
N ALA A 300 61.15 15.65 2.93
CA ALA A 300 60.86 17.08 3.04
C ALA A 300 60.79 17.48 4.53
N ALA A 301 61.78 18.22 5.01
CA ALA A 301 61.72 18.83 6.33
C ALA A 301 60.60 19.90 6.36
N PRO A 302 59.83 20.01 7.46
CA PRO A 302 58.82 21.06 7.57
C PRO A 302 59.51 22.42 7.63
N VAL A 303 59.29 23.25 6.61
CA VAL A 303 59.59 24.68 6.71
C VAL A 303 58.62 25.26 7.73
N ALA A 304 59.14 25.69 8.88
CA ALA A 304 58.33 26.34 9.90
C ALA A 304 57.68 27.62 9.31
N PRO A 305 56.42 27.93 9.65
CA PRO A 305 55.82 29.20 9.23
C PRO A 305 56.65 30.37 9.80
N PRO A 306 56.79 31.49 9.06
CA PRO A 306 57.52 32.65 9.54
C PRO A 306 56.92 33.17 10.85
N ALA A 307 57.78 33.64 11.76
CA ALA A 307 57.43 33.91 13.16
C ALA A 307 56.24 34.88 13.34
N GLU A 308 56.02 35.79 12.39
CA GLU A 308 54.88 36.72 12.35
C GLU A 308 53.52 36.01 12.40
N VAL A 309 53.38 34.86 11.72
CA VAL A 309 52.13 34.08 11.70
C VAL A 309 51.87 33.42 13.05
N LEU A 310 52.92 32.96 13.74
CA LEU A 310 52.80 32.36 15.07
C LEU A 310 52.44 33.41 16.14
N MET A 311 53.04 34.60 16.10
CA MET A 311 52.69 35.69 17.01
C MET A 311 51.23 36.14 16.84
N ALA A 312 50.75 36.23 15.59
CA ALA A 312 49.35 36.56 15.30
C ALA A 312 48.36 35.47 15.75
N MET A 313 48.77 34.20 15.81
CA MET A 313 47.94 33.14 16.39
C MET A 313 47.95 33.18 17.93
N GLN A 314 49.09 33.49 18.54
CA GLN A 314 49.22 33.61 20.00
C GLN A 314 48.30 34.71 20.56
N SER A 315 48.32 35.92 19.96
CA SER A 315 47.52 37.05 20.42
C SER A 315 46.00 36.81 20.35
N ASN A 316 45.55 35.98 19.40
CA ASN A 316 44.14 35.60 19.29
C ASN A 316 43.72 34.57 20.35
N ILE A 317 44.65 33.71 20.80
CA ILE A 317 44.40 32.73 21.86
C ILE A 317 44.30 33.42 23.22
N ASP A 318 45.20 34.36 23.52
CA ASP A 318 45.22 35.11 24.78
C ASP A 318 43.98 36.02 24.91
N ALA A 319 43.51 36.64 23.82
CA ALA A 319 42.27 37.42 23.80
C ALA A 319 41.02 36.58 24.13
N VAL A 320 40.90 35.39 23.54
CA VAL A 320 39.77 34.46 23.79
C VAL A 320 39.83 33.89 25.21
N LEU A 321 41.03 33.62 25.75
CA LEU A 321 41.19 33.18 27.15
C LEU A 321 40.80 34.27 28.16
N ALA A 322 41.09 35.54 27.88
CA ALA A 322 40.65 36.66 28.71
C ALA A 322 39.12 36.82 28.71
N GLU A 323 38.46 36.64 27.56
CA GLU A 323 37.00 36.69 27.44
C GLU A 323 36.31 35.57 28.23
N VAL A 324 36.88 34.36 28.22
CA VAL A 324 36.35 33.21 28.99
C VAL A 324 36.56 33.37 30.49
N GLN A 325 37.66 34.00 30.93
CA GLN A 325 37.94 34.23 32.36
C GLN A 325 37.16 35.42 32.95
N GLY A 326 36.70 36.36 32.14
CA GLY A 326 35.90 37.51 32.59
C GLY A 326 34.47 37.20 33.05
N SER A 327 33.96 35.99 32.81
CA SER A 327 32.56 35.60 33.08
C SER A 327 32.39 34.68 34.31
N ALA A 328 33.44 34.48 35.12
CA ALA A 328 33.48 33.43 36.16
C ALA A 328 34.00 33.91 37.55
N ALA A 329 33.45 35.01 38.08
CA ALA A 329 33.46 35.40 39.51
C ALA A 329 32.40 36.49 39.73
N ALA A 330 31.67 36.64 40.86
CA ALA A 330 31.70 36.00 42.19
C ALA A 330 30.23 35.79 42.66
N ALA A 331 29.87 35.12 43.77
CA ALA A 331 30.22 35.41 45.17
C ALA A 331 29.91 34.19 46.09
N PRO A 332 30.30 34.19 47.39
CA PRO A 332 30.70 32.95 48.09
C PRO A 332 29.62 32.23 48.91
N VAL A 333 29.94 30.98 49.28
CA VAL A 333 29.18 30.12 50.20
C VAL A 333 29.80 30.19 51.61
N ALA A 334 28.98 30.25 52.64
CA ALA A 334 29.36 30.03 54.03
C ALA A 334 28.55 28.85 54.61
N GLU A 335 29.19 28.02 55.45
CA GLU A 335 28.56 26.85 56.08
C GLU A 335 27.56 27.23 57.18
N ILE A 336 26.55 26.37 57.41
CA ILE A 336 26.20 25.78 58.73
C ILE A 336 25.12 24.69 58.54
N ALA A 337 25.01 23.79 59.52
CA ALA A 337 24.42 22.46 59.36
C ALA A 337 22.89 22.33 59.53
N VAL A 338 22.39 21.24 58.94
CA VAL A 338 21.17 20.45 59.19
C VAL A 338 20.26 20.86 60.36
N ALA A 339 18.99 21.14 60.03
CA ALA A 339 17.82 20.79 60.83
C ALA A 339 16.61 20.53 59.91
N ALA A 340 15.74 19.58 60.27
CA ALA A 340 14.59 19.19 59.46
C ALA A 340 13.31 19.91 59.92
N THR A 341 12.52 20.42 58.97
CA THR A 341 11.08 20.73 59.11
C THR A 341 10.45 20.81 57.71
N GLU A 342 9.24 20.27 57.58
CA GLU A 342 8.40 20.38 56.37
C GLU A 342 7.84 21.82 56.21
N PRO A 343 7.61 22.32 54.99
CA PRO A 343 6.82 23.53 54.77
C PRO A 343 5.41 23.23 54.23
N GLU A 344 4.43 23.89 54.84
CA GLU A 344 3.02 23.93 54.45
C GLU A 344 2.80 24.63 53.09
N LEU A 345 1.68 24.31 52.43
CA LEU A 345 1.19 25.03 51.25
C LEU A 345 0.53 26.35 51.68
N ALA A 346 0.99 27.48 51.12
CA ALA A 346 0.30 28.76 51.21
C ALA A 346 -0.22 29.17 49.82
N GLU A 347 -1.48 29.60 49.77
CA GLU A 347 -2.17 30.03 48.55
C GLU A 347 -1.83 31.49 48.23
N ASP A 348 -1.51 31.79 46.98
CA ASP A 348 -1.27 33.16 46.51
C ASP A 348 -2.54 33.71 45.83
N GLN A 349 -3.15 34.75 46.41
CA GLN A 349 -4.40 35.35 45.93
C GLN A 349 -4.13 36.61 45.11
N LEU A 350 -4.39 36.54 43.80
CA LEU A 350 -4.34 37.70 42.90
C LEU A 350 -5.46 38.70 43.22
N THR A 351 -5.14 39.99 43.15
CA THR A 351 -6.06 41.07 43.57
C THR A 351 -6.99 41.54 42.44
N GLU A 352 -8.17 42.06 42.81
CA GLU A 352 -9.22 42.47 41.86
C GLU A 352 -8.79 43.56 40.84
N ALA A 353 -7.68 44.27 41.09
CA ALA A 353 -7.16 45.31 40.20
C ALA A 353 -6.55 44.77 38.90
N GLU A 354 -6.00 43.55 38.89
CA GLU A 354 -5.36 42.97 37.70
C GLU A 354 -6.35 42.33 36.72
N ILE A 355 -7.57 42.03 37.17
CA ILE A 355 -8.62 41.39 36.36
C ILE A 355 -9.29 42.41 35.40
N ALA A 356 -9.21 43.71 35.70
CA ALA A 356 -9.93 44.77 34.99
C ALA A 356 -9.29 45.25 33.66
N SER A 357 -8.11 44.76 33.27
CA SER A 357 -7.32 45.30 32.14
C SER A 357 -7.19 44.39 30.90
N LEU A 358 -7.92 43.26 30.85
CA LEU A 358 -7.83 42.29 29.75
C LEU A 358 -8.87 42.56 28.63
N PRO A 359 -8.48 42.56 27.34
CA PRO A 359 -9.39 42.81 26.23
C PRO A 359 -10.34 41.63 25.94
N PRO A 360 -11.57 41.87 25.45
CA PRO A 360 -12.59 40.83 25.32
C PRO A 360 -12.37 39.92 24.09
N ALA A 361 -12.05 38.65 24.34
CA ALA A 361 -12.11 37.59 23.34
C ALA A 361 -13.45 36.82 23.42
N LEU A 362 -13.94 36.36 22.27
CA LEU A 362 -15.27 35.78 22.07
C LEU A 362 -15.47 34.47 22.87
N ARG A 363 -16.53 34.40 23.68
CA ARG A 363 -16.92 33.19 24.43
C ARG A 363 -17.68 32.19 23.55
N PRO A 364 -17.43 30.87 23.65
CA PRO A 364 -18.39 29.84 23.25
C PRO A 364 -19.64 29.90 24.14
N ALA A 365 -20.82 29.63 23.57
CA ALA A 365 -22.08 29.61 24.32
C ALA A 365 -22.16 28.41 25.27
N ALA A 366 -22.64 28.64 26.50
CA ALA A 366 -22.83 27.61 27.50
C ALA A 366 -24.13 26.79 27.26
N ARG A 367 -24.13 25.53 27.71
CA ARG A 367 -25.38 24.77 27.91
C ARG A 367 -26.22 25.43 29.02
N PRO A 368 -27.55 25.50 28.89
CA PRO A 368 -28.42 25.76 30.02
C PRO A 368 -28.55 24.50 30.90
N ASP A 369 -28.48 24.68 32.22
CA ASP A 369 -28.81 23.63 33.20
C ASP A 369 -30.33 23.43 33.35
N ALA A 370 -30.70 22.28 33.91
CA ALA A 370 -32.08 21.82 33.98
C ALA A 370 -32.95 22.67 34.93
N ALA A 371 -34.12 23.08 34.42
CA ALA A 371 -35.28 23.48 35.20
C ALA A 371 -36.46 22.56 34.86
N ALA A 372 -37.31 22.28 35.84
CA ALA A 372 -38.28 21.18 35.77
C ALA A 372 -39.36 21.33 34.68
N GLU A 373 -39.65 20.26 33.95
CA GLU A 373 -40.82 20.16 33.08
C GLU A 373 -42.10 19.81 33.89
N PRO A 374 -43.26 20.41 33.56
CA PRO A 374 -44.55 20.00 34.12
C PRO A 374 -45.07 18.73 33.46
N ALA A 375 -45.77 17.89 34.22
CA ALA A 375 -46.27 16.59 33.77
C ALA A 375 -47.35 16.70 32.67
N ALA A 376 -47.20 15.89 31.62
CA ALA A 376 -48.26 15.59 30.66
C ALA A 376 -49.19 14.47 31.19
N PRO A 377 -50.50 14.50 30.87
CA PRO A 377 -51.48 13.57 31.46
C PRO A 377 -51.41 12.14 30.87
N PRO A 378 -51.91 11.13 31.61
CA PRO A 378 -51.85 9.73 31.19
C PRO A 378 -52.81 9.44 30.04
N MET A 379 -52.32 8.72 29.02
CA MET A 379 -53.14 8.27 27.90
C MET A 379 -53.84 6.94 28.26
N GLN A 380 -55.17 6.92 28.16
CA GLN A 380 -56.01 5.83 28.66
C GLN A 380 -56.34 4.81 27.57
N LEU A 381 -56.43 3.52 27.94
CA LEU A 381 -56.87 2.46 27.03
C LEU A 381 -58.35 2.64 26.65
N ALA A 382 -58.64 2.43 25.36
CA ALA A 382 -59.95 2.03 24.84
C ALA A 382 -59.73 1.02 23.69
N ALA A 383 -60.69 0.11 23.49
CA ALA A 383 -60.48 -1.14 22.76
C ALA A 383 -60.84 -1.10 21.26
N ALA A 384 -60.30 -2.10 20.56
CA ALA A 384 -60.77 -2.77 19.33
C ALA A 384 -61.79 -2.08 18.40
N ASP A 385 -61.48 -2.03 17.10
CA ASP A 385 -62.07 -3.05 16.21
C ASP A 385 -61.27 -3.32 14.90
N ALA A 386 -61.52 -4.52 14.35
CA ALA A 386 -61.08 -5.19 13.12
C ALA A 386 -60.19 -4.51 12.04
N LEU A 387 -59.12 -5.23 11.64
CA LEU A 387 -58.64 -5.38 10.25
C LEU A 387 -58.19 -6.86 10.01
N PRO A 388 -58.27 -7.40 8.78
CA PRO A 388 -58.28 -8.85 8.55
C PRO A 388 -56.91 -9.55 8.38
N GLU A 389 -56.98 -10.88 8.45
CA GLU A 389 -55.93 -11.91 8.33
C GLU A 389 -55.06 -11.78 7.03
N VAL A 390 -53.86 -12.37 6.89
CA VAL A 390 -53.60 -13.83 6.86
C VAL A 390 -52.08 -14.17 7.01
N LEU A 391 -51.80 -15.30 7.71
CA LEU A 391 -50.56 -16.13 7.74
C LEU A 391 -49.24 -15.61 8.37
N VAL A 392 -49.01 -15.95 9.66
CA VAL A 392 -47.82 -16.71 10.15
C VAL A 392 -48.21 -17.54 11.38
N ALA A 393 -47.75 -18.79 11.49
CA ALA A 393 -47.60 -19.56 12.74
C ALA A 393 -46.49 -20.61 12.48
N GLU A 394 -45.33 -20.65 13.15
CA GLU A 394 -45.00 -20.74 14.59
C GLU A 394 -44.96 -22.17 15.15
N ALA A 395 -44.10 -22.37 16.14
CA ALA A 395 -43.59 -23.67 16.59
C ALA A 395 -43.95 -23.98 18.05
N GLU A 396 -43.67 -25.23 18.43
CA GLU A 396 -43.62 -25.79 19.79
C GLU A 396 -44.94 -26.07 20.53
N ALA A 397 -45.16 -27.36 20.82
CA ALA A 397 -45.94 -27.87 21.94
C ALA A 397 -45.29 -29.17 22.45
N LEU A 398 -45.32 -29.40 23.77
CA LEU A 398 -44.55 -30.45 24.49
C LEU A 398 -45.45 -31.44 25.25
N SER A 399 -44.94 -32.67 25.46
CA SER A 399 -45.46 -33.78 26.32
C SER A 399 -46.72 -34.53 25.80
N MET A 400 -46.89 -35.85 25.90
CA MET A 400 -46.64 -36.81 27.00
C MET A 400 -46.30 -38.26 26.53
N VAL A 401 -46.01 -39.18 27.47
CA VAL A 401 -45.70 -40.63 27.31
C VAL A 401 -46.97 -41.51 27.57
N ALA A 402 -47.09 -42.82 27.30
CA ALA A 402 -46.19 -43.92 26.88
C ALA A 402 -46.92 -44.86 25.85
N GLU A 403 -46.68 -46.17 25.60
CA GLU A 403 -45.86 -47.26 26.19
C GLU A 403 -45.61 -48.40 25.15
N ALA A 404 -44.45 -49.10 25.23
CA ALA A 404 -44.08 -50.47 24.76
C ALA A 404 -44.58 -51.06 23.39
N ALA A 405 -43.83 -51.87 22.63
CA ALA A 405 -42.42 -52.32 22.59
C ALA A 405 -42.13 -52.82 21.15
N GLY A 406 -40.95 -52.64 20.54
CA GLY A 406 -39.69 -53.39 20.72
C GLY A 406 -39.12 -53.72 19.31
N THR A 407 -37.84 -54.03 19.05
CA THR A 407 -36.64 -54.25 19.88
C THR A 407 -35.38 -53.97 19.03
N ALA A 408 -34.34 -53.38 19.60
CA ALA A 408 -32.99 -53.32 19.03
C ALA A 408 -31.94 -53.48 20.15
N PRO A 409 -30.85 -54.26 19.96
CA PRO A 409 -29.84 -54.48 20.99
C PRO A 409 -28.72 -53.41 21.01
N PRO A 410 -28.20 -53.01 22.18
CA PRO A 410 -27.18 -51.96 22.36
C PRO A 410 -25.73 -52.51 22.58
N PRO A 411 -24.69 -51.64 22.70
CA PRO A 411 -23.27 -52.03 22.77
C PRO A 411 -22.66 -52.00 24.19
N ASN A 412 -21.44 -52.53 24.39
CA ASN A 412 -20.42 -51.97 25.33
C ASN A 412 -18.97 -52.58 25.12
N PRO A 413 -17.90 -52.32 25.94
CA PRO A 413 -16.61 -51.87 25.39
C PRO A 413 -15.32 -52.59 25.93
N GLN A 414 -14.16 -51.89 25.85
CA GLN A 414 -13.01 -51.85 26.81
C GLN A 414 -11.67 -52.60 26.56
N VAL A 415 -10.57 -51.85 26.84
CA VAL A 415 -9.20 -52.23 27.34
C VAL A 415 -8.11 -52.81 26.40
N ALA A 416 -7.21 -51.90 25.98
CA ALA A 416 -5.73 -51.82 26.14
C ALA A 416 -4.73 -53.02 26.11
N MET A 417 -3.49 -52.66 25.70
CA MET A 417 -2.14 -53.23 25.98
C MET A 417 -1.45 -54.19 24.97
N ALA A 418 -0.25 -53.74 24.54
CA ALA A 418 1.01 -54.48 24.29
C ALA A 418 1.19 -55.52 23.15
N GLU A 419 2.33 -55.40 22.46
CA GLU A 419 3.04 -56.45 21.68
C GLU A 419 3.76 -57.45 22.64
N PRO A 420 4.50 -58.51 22.22
CA PRO A 420 4.85 -58.96 20.85
C PRO A 420 4.83 -60.49 20.56
N GLY A 421 4.96 -60.85 19.28
CA GLY A 421 5.86 -61.94 18.80
C GLY A 421 5.42 -63.42 18.79
N ALA A 422 5.78 -64.10 17.68
CA ALA A 422 5.97 -65.56 17.50
C ALA A 422 4.74 -66.51 17.62
N ALA A 423 4.65 -67.69 16.97
CA ALA A 423 5.33 -68.27 15.80
C ALA A 423 4.61 -69.59 15.35
N THR A 424 5.19 -70.30 14.36
CA THR A 424 4.82 -71.62 13.75
C THR A 424 3.84 -71.54 12.56
N GLY A 425 4.09 -72.13 11.37
CA GLY A 425 5.24 -72.81 10.73
C GLY A 425 4.92 -72.92 9.21
N PHE A 426 5.70 -73.49 8.28
CA PHE A 426 6.96 -74.26 8.32
C PHE A 426 7.50 -74.39 6.86
N VAL A 427 8.81 -74.12 6.59
CA VAL A 427 9.64 -74.69 5.47
C VAL A 427 9.25 -74.30 4.00
N LEU A 428 10.12 -73.94 3.03
CA LEU A 428 11.43 -74.50 2.59
C LEU A 428 12.33 -73.47 1.82
N MET A 429 13.67 -73.52 2.02
CA MET A 429 14.82 -73.10 1.15
C MET A 429 14.92 -71.67 0.54
N GLN A 430 15.85 -70.83 1.03
CA GLN A 430 17.23 -70.52 0.51
C GLN A 430 17.27 -69.49 -0.66
N SER A 431 17.67 -68.21 -0.48
CA SER A 431 19.04 -67.65 -0.29
C SER A 431 19.90 -67.69 -1.59
N THR A 432 20.57 -66.65 -2.11
CA THR A 432 21.01 -65.32 -1.59
C THR A 432 21.43 -64.36 -2.74
N GLU A 433 21.59 -63.06 -2.45
CA GLU A 433 22.32 -62.00 -3.22
C GLU A 433 23.87 -62.29 -3.29
N PRO A 434 24.80 -61.53 -3.96
CA PRO A 434 24.80 -60.08 -4.30
C PRO A 434 25.59 -59.62 -5.59
N GLN A 435 26.02 -58.34 -5.63
CA GLN A 435 26.89 -57.62 -6.61
C GLN A 435 28.39 -58.09 -6.57
N PRO A 436 29.44 -57.49 -7.22
CA PRO A 436 29.54 -56.26 -8.06
C PRO A 436 30.56 -56.25 -9.26
N GLU A 437 30.80 -55.04 -9.82
CA GLU A 437 32.05 -54.52 -10.46
C GLU A 437 32.51 -54.90 -11.90
N THR A 438 33.50 -54.13 -12.38
CA THR A 438 33.85 -53.76 -13.78
C THR A 438 35.09 -54.47 -14.37
N LEU A 439 35.24 -54.54 -15.72
CA LEU A 439 36.46 -54.13 -16.49
C LEU A 439 36.45 -54.42 -18.03
N GLU A 440 37.05 -53.47 -18.77
CA GLU A 440 37.81 -53.46 -20.07
C GLU A 440 37.48 -54.23 -21.39
N LEU A 441 37.36 -53.41 -22.45
CA LEU A 441 37.91 -53.43 -23.84
C LEU A 441 38.24 -54.73 -24.63
N ALA A 442 37.55 -54.90 -25.78
CA ALA A 442 38.11 -55.24 -27.12
C ALA A 442 37.04 -55.12 -28.25
N THR A 443 37.28 -55.16 -29.59
CA THR A 443 38.31 -54.54 -30.48
C THR A 443 37.89 -54.65 -31.98
N VAL A 444 37.79 -53.53 -32.72
CA VAL A 444 37.91 -53.33 -34.21
C VAL A 444 36.98 -54.08 -35.21
N MET A 445 36.20 -53.34 -36.03
CA MET A 445 36.41 -53.15 -37.50
C MET A 445 35.54 -52.00 -38.11
N GLN A 446 35.90 -51.51 -39.31
CA GLN A 446 35.51 -50.22 -39.97
C GLN A 446 34.59 -50.41 -41.23
N PRO A 447 34.21 -49.39 -42.06
CA PRO A 447 33.61 -48.04 -41.81
C PRO A 447 32.52 -47.55 -42.86
N GLU A 448 32.08 -46.28 -42.72
CA GLU A 448 31.55 -45.31 -43.75
C GLU A 448 30.12 -45.44 -44.37
N PRO A 449 29.52 -44.36 -44.96
CA PRO A 449 29.84 -42.91 -44.96
C PRO A 449 28.65 -41.96 -44.61
N ALA A 450 28.83 -40.63 -44.72
CA ALA A 450 27.83 -39.58 -44.45
C ALA A 450 27.39 -38.76 -45.69
N VAL A 451 26.14 -38.28 -45.73
CA VAL A 451 25.54 -37.39 -46.77
C VAL A 451 24.48 -36.50 -46.09
N ALA A 452 24.73 -35.20 -45.84
CA ALA A 452 24.46 -33.99 -46.66
C ALA A 452 23.09 -33.31 -46.42
N ALA A 453 23.05 -31.99 -46.60
CA ALA A 453 22.00 -31.07 -46.11
C ALA A 453 20.75 -30.95 -47.04
N PRO A 454 19.58 -30.54 -46.51
CA PRO A 454 18.33 -30.44 -47.29
C PRO A 454 18.26 -29.18 -48.18
N PRO A 455 17.65 -29.26 -49.38
CA PRO A 455 17.59 -28.15 -50.34
C PRO A 455 16.45 -27.14 -50.08
N SER A 456 16.60 -25.95 -50.68
CA SER A 456 15.65 -24.84 -50.65
C SER A 456 14.36 -25.11 -51.45
N ARG A 457 13.24 -24.56 -50.99
CA ARG A 457 11.93 -24.65 -51.68
C ARG A 457 11.80 -23.58 -52.78
N PRO A 458 11.35 -23.92 -54.00
CA PRO A 458 11.04 -22.94 -55.03
C PRO A 458 9.69 -22.24 -54.77
N GLY A 459 9.55 -21.01 -55.27
CA GLY A 459 8.30 -20.26 -55.21
C GLY A 459 7.43 -20.46 -56.45
N THR A 460 6.13 -20.67 -56.23
CA THR A 460 4.99 -20.24 -57.08
C THR A 460 3.72 -20.69 -56.36
N ILE A 461 2.84 -19.75 -55.98
CA ILE A 461 1.51 -20.06 -55.45
C ILE A 461 0.51 -19.76 -56.58
N ILE A 462 -0.19 -20.79 -57.05
CA ILE A 462 -1.33 -20.65 -57.96
C ILE A 462 -2.61 -20.55 -57.10
N LEU A 463 -3.44 -19.55 -57.37
CA LEU A 463 -4.73 -19.38 -56.72
C LEU A 463 -5.72 -20.45 -57.17
N MET A 464 -6.49 -21.00 -56.23
CA MET A 464 -7.91 -21.27 -56.49
C MET A 464 -8.75 -20.67 -55.35
N SER A 465 -9.80 -19.98 -55.78
CA SER A 465 -10.75 -19.19 -55.01
C SER A 465 -11.63 -20.00 -54.06
N ALA A 466 -11.85 -19.46 -52.86
CA ALA A 466 -13.14 -19.52 -52.18
C ALA A 466 -13.51 -18.09 -51.73
N GLN A 467 -14.65 -17.59 -52.17
CA GLN A 467 -15.15 -16.25 -51.83
C GLN A 467 -15.97 -16.31 -50.54
N THR A 468 -15.58 -15.54 -49.53
CA THR A 468 -16.50 -14.81 -48.64
C THR A 468 -15.80 -13.55 -48.17
N ASP A 469 -16.42 -12.39 -48.40
CA ASP A 469 -15.87 -11.08 -48.05
C ASP A 469 -15.77 -10.90 -46.53
N PRO A 470 -14.66 -10.31 -46.03
CA PRO A 470 -14.65 -9.60 -44.75
C PRO A 470 -14.89 -8.11 -45.00
N GLU A 471 -15.94 -7.55 -44.40
CA GLU A 471 -16.13 -6.10 -44.35
C GLU A 471 -14.91 -5.44 -43.66
N PHE A 472 -14.40 -4.37 -44.28
CA PHE A 472 -13.31 -3.57 -43.72
C PHE A 472 -13.85 -2.73 -42.56
N ASP A 473 -13.66 -3.19 -41.33
CA ASP A 473 -13.92 -2.37 -40.15
C ASP A 473 -12.89 -1.23 -40.10
N THR A 474 -13.36 -0.02 -40.38
CA THR A 474 -12.56 1.20 -40.40
C THR A 474 -12.02 1.51 -39.01
N PRO A 475 -10.74 1.90 -38.84
CA PRO A 475 -10.21 2.24 -37.53
C PRO A 475 -11.00 3.38 -36.89
N ALA A 476 -11.67 3.09 -35.77
CA ALA A 476 -12.44 4.09 -35.03
C ALA A 476 -11.56 5.29 -34.67
N GLU A 477 -12.06 6.49 -34.99
CA GLU A 477 -11.35 7.74 -34.79
C GLU A 477 -11.06 7.98 -33.30
N LEU A 478 -9.87 8.49 -32.98
CA LEU A 478 -9.45 8.67 -31.58
C LEU A 478 -10.25 9.80 -30.91
N GLU A 479 -11.21 9.42 -30.07
CA GLU A 479 -11.98 10.38 -29.27
C GLU A 479 -11.07 11.17 -28.33
N VAL A 480 -10.82 12.44 -28.65
CA VAL A 480 -10.09 13.36 -27.80
C VAL A 480 -11.00 13.80 -26.66
N VAL A 481 -10.97 13.07 -25.55
CA VAL A 481 -11.66 13.44 -24.29
C VAL A 481 -11.02 14.69 -23.67
N SER A 482 -11.32 15.84 -24.28
CA SER A 482 -10.97 17.14 -23.77
C SER A 482 -11.82 17.43 -22.53
N ARG A 483 -11.16 17.64 -21.39
CA ARG A 483 -11.87 17.98 -20.15
C ARG A 483 -12.26 19.45 -20.23
N VAL A 484 -13.54 19.71 -20.48
CA VAL A 484 -14.08 21.06 -20.63
C VAL A 484 -13.68 21.93 -19.43
N SER A 485 -12.87 22.95 -19.71
CA SER A 485 -12.38 23.87 -18.69
C SER A 485 -13.29 25.10 -18.63
N THR A 486 -14.09 25.21 -17.59
CA THR A 486 -15.05 26.31 -17.40
C THR A 486 -14.41 27.64 -16.97
N SER A 487 -13.08 27.79 -17.08
CA SER A 487 -12.34 28.98 -16.66
C SER A 487 -12.03 29.95 -17.81
N GLY A 488 -12.93 30.09 -18.79
CA GLY A 488 -12.79 31.09 -19.85
C GLY A 488 -13.76 31.05 -21.04
N GLY A 489 -14.58 30.00 -21.19
CA GLY A 489 -15.51 29.87 -22.32
C GLY A 489 -16.96 30.28 -22.03
N ARG A 490 -17.64 30.79 -23.05
CA ARG A 490 -19.11 31.00 -23.06
C ARG A 490 -19.81 29.65 -23.22
N HIS A 491 -20.00 28.92 -22.12
CA HIS A 491 -20.64 27.61 -22.11
C HIS A 491 -22.10 27.67 -21.69
N TRP A 492 -22.95 26.95 -22.40
CA TRP A 492 -24.34 26.75 -22.01
C TRP A 492 -24.41 25.75 -20.85
N ALA A 493 -25.57 25.75 -20.20
CA ALA A 493 -25.90 24.89 -19.09
C ALA A 493 -27.39 24.50 -19.12
N ILE A 494 -27.75 23.51 -18.31
CA ILE A 494 -29.15 23.24 -17.96
C ILE A 494 -29.30 23.29 -16.44
N SER A 495 -30.44 23.82 -15.99
CA SER A 495 -30.90 23.78 -14.60
C SER A 495 -31.96 22.69 -14.46
N ILE A 496 -31.84 21.84 -13.44
CA ILE A 496 -32.84 20.80 -13.09
C ILE A 496 -33.72 21.22 -11.89
N GLY A 497 -33.77 22.51 -11.59
CA GLY A 497 -34.60 23.09 -10.55
C GLY A 497 -33.85 23.76 -9.40
N ASN A 498 -34.62 24.48 -8.58
CA ASN A 498 -34.17 25.18 -7.38
C ASN A 498 -34.54 24.38 -6.11
N TYR A 499 -33.60 24.27 -5.18
CA TYR A 499 -33.77 23.52 -3.94
C TYR A 499 -33.54 24.39 -2.70
N THR A 500 -34.31 24.13 -1.64
CA THR A 500 -34.22 24.82 -0.34
C THR A 500 -32.89 24.63 0.39
N SER A 501 -32.10 23.61 0.02
CA SER A 501 -30.80 23.31 0.61
C SER A 501 -29.82 22.86 -0.46
N ARG A 502 -28.57 23.31 -0.32
CA ARG A 502 -27.43 22.90 -1.15
C ARG A 502 -27.27 21.39 -1.21
N TYR A 503 -27.49 20.69 -0.10
CA TYR A 503 -27.41 19.23 -0.03
C TYR A 503 -28.44 18.55 -0.94
N ASN A 504 -29.66 19.09 -1.01
CA ASN A 504 -30.71 18.56 -1.89
C ASN A 504 -30.38 18.80 -3.37
N ALA A 505 -29.84 19.98 -3.71
CA ALA A 505 -29.35 20.26 -5.06
C ALA A 505 -28.18 19.34 -5.47
N GLU A 506 -27.18 19.14 -4.60
CA GLU A 506 -26.05 18.24 -4.88
C GLU A 506 -26.50 16.77 -5.00
N ARG A 507 -27.47 16.34 -4.19
CA ARG A 507 -28.10 15.01 -4.30
C ARG A 507 -28.90 14.84 -5.59
N ALA A 508 -29.69 15.84 -5.99
CA ALA A 508 -30.46 15.81 -7.24
C ALA A 508 -29.53 15.71 -8.47
N LEU A 509 -28.46 16.50 -8.52
CA LEU A 509 -27.42 16.41 -9.57
C LEU A 509 -26.73 15.04 -9.62
N LEU A 510 -26.50 14.41 -8.46
CA LEU A 510 -25.93 13.06 -8.42
C LEU A 510 -26.92 12.01 -8.92
N GLN A 511 -28.19 12.09 -8.50
CA GLN A 511 -29.23 11.15 -8.90
C GLN A 511 -29.52 11.27 -10.41
N MET A 512 -29.69 12.48 -10.93
CA MET A 512 -29.95 12.72 -12.35
C MET A 512 -28.80 12.22 -13.24
N ALA A 513 -27.55 12.45 -12.85
CA ALA A 513 -26.37 11.95 -13.58
C ALA A 513 -26.26 10.41 -13.61
N LEU A 514 -26.88 9.71 -12.64
CA LEU A 514 -26.95 8.25 -12.61
C LEU A 514 -28.13 7.70 -13.42
N THR A 515 -29.22 8.45 -13.54
CA THR A 515 -30.40 8.08 -14.34
C THR A 515 -30.21 8.37 -15.83
N GLU A 516 -29.56 9.48 -16.19
CA GLU A 516 -29.34 9.93 -17.58
C GLU A 516 -27.86 10.03 -17.99
N PRO A 517 -27.05 8.96 -17.84
CA PRO A 517 -25.62 9.02 -18.18
C PRO A 517 -25.40 9.37 -19.65
N SER A 518 -26.19 8.81 -20.57
CA SER A 518 -26.08 9.06 -22.03
C SER A 518 -26.33 10.50 -22.46
N THR A 519 -26.95 11.31 -21.60
CA THR A 519 -27.41 12.67 -21.91
C THR A 519 -26.52 13.72 -21.23
N LEU A 520 -25.87 13.34 -20.13
CA LEU A 520 -25.17 14.25 -19.22
C LEU A 520 -23.68 13.88 -19.01
N ASP A 521 -23.16 12.87 -19.70
CA ASP A 521 -21.73 12.55 -19.65
C ASP A 521 -20.85 13.70 -20.14
N GLY A 522 -19.63 13.80 -19.61
CA GLY A 522 -18.70 14.91 -19.86
C GLY A 522 -19.10 16.27 -19.24
N THR A 523 -20.34 16.45 -18.78
CA THR A 523 -20.81 17.72 -18.19
C THR A 523 -20.34 17.92 -16.75
N LEU A 524 -20.23 19.19 -16.31
CA LEU A 524 -19.81 19.55 -14.96
C LEU A 524 -21.01 19.91 -14.07
N ARG A 525 -21.15 19.22 -12.94
CA ARG A 525 -22.17 19.53 -11.93
C ARG A 525 -21.78 20.75 -11.12
N LYS A 526 -22.65 21.76 -11.05
CA LYS A 526 -22.44 23.02 -10.33
C LYS A 526 -23.73 23.44 -9.60
N VAL A 527 -23.61 23.69 -8.30
CA VAL A 527 -24.70 24.32 -7.54
C VAL A 527 -24.43 25.82 -7.42
N VAL A 528 -25.44 26.63 -7.71
CA VAL A 528 -25.38 28.10 -7.62
C VAL A 528 -26.36 28.57 -6.55
N SER A 529 -25.90 29.38 -5.61
CA SER A 529 -26.77 30.00 -4.60
C SER A 529 -27.41 31.27 -5.16
N ARG A 530 -28.74 31.40 -5.03
CA ARG A 530 -29.51 32.60 -5.37
C ARG A 530 -30.38 33.03 -4.20
N LYS A 531 -30.91 34.25 -4.27
CA LYS A 531 -31.80 34.83 -3.25
C LYS A 531 -33.18 34.14 -3.30
N GLY A 532 -33.25 32.94 -2.74
CA GLY A 532 -34.44 32.06 -2.75
C GLY A 532 -34.11 30.56 -2.62
N GLY A 533 -32.87 30.13 -2.91
CA GLY A 533 -32.47 28.73 -2.80
C GLY A 533 -31.18 28.40 -3.57
N PHE A 534 -31.04 27.13 -3.94
CA PHE A 534 -29.85 26.59 -4.61
C PHE A 534 -30.23 25.94 -5.94
N ASP A 535 -29.75 26.51 -7.05
CA ASP A 535 -30.00 25.99 -8.39
C ASP A 535 -29.04 24.84 -8.71
N ALA A 536 -29.60 23.71 -9.12
CA ALA A 536 -28.87 22.52 -9.54
C ALA A 536 -28.57 22.58 -11.05
N ASN A 537 -27.32 22.82 -11.43
CA ASN A 537 -26.94 23.00 -12.84
C ASN A 537 -25.94 21.94 -13.34
N PHE A 538 -26.10 21.53 -14.60
CA PHE A 538 -25.07 20.89 -15.41
C PHE A 538 -24.51 21.93 -16.39
N VAL A 539 -23.20 22.19 -16.35
CA VAL A 539 -22.52 23.25 -17.10
C VAL A 539 -21.43 22.69 -18.01
N GLY A 540 -21.04 23.45 -19.03
CA GLY A 540 -19.94 23.07 -19.93
C GLY A 540 -20.40 22.42 -21.23
N MET A 541 -21.65 22.64 -21.64
CA MET A 541 -22.24 22.09 -22.86
C MET A 541 -22.35 23.15 -23.97
N SER A 542 -22.56 22.71 -25.21
CA SER A 542 -22.97 23.58 -26.32
C SER A 542 -24.47 23.91 -26.22
N GLN A 543 -24.94 24.92 -26.96
CA GLN A 543 -26.36 25.26 -27.00
C GLN A 543 -27.22 24.08 -27.47
N GLU A 544 -26.83 23.47 -28.60
CA GLU A 544 -27.52 22.32 -29.19
C GLU A 544 -27.59 21.12 -28.22
N MET A 545 -26.52 20.89 -27.46
CA MET A 545 -26.46 19.85 -26.43
C MET A 545 -27.37 20.17 -25.23
N ALA A 546 -27.43 21.43 -24.79
CA ALA A 546 -28.33 21.87 -23.72
C ALA A 546 -29.81 21.71 -24.11
N GLU A 547 -30.18 22.16 -25.31
CA GLU A 547 -31.54 22.01 -25.84
C GLU A 547 -31.92 20.54 -26.07
N ALA A 548 -30.99 19.72 -26.59
CA ALA A 548 -31.23 18.29 -26.75
C ALA A 548 -31.35 17.56 -25.40
N ALA A 549 -30.58 17.97 -24.39
CA ALA A 549 -30.65 17.42 -23.04
C ALA A 549 -31.99 17.74 -22.36
N CYS A 550 -32.45 19.01 -22.38
CA CYS A 550 -33.76 19.34 -21.82
C CYS A 550 -34.90 18.62 -22.54
N ARG A 551 -34.95 18.64 -23.88
CA ARG A 551 -36.00 17.89 -24.64
C ARG A 551 -36.09 16.42 -24.24
N ARG A 552 -34.98 15.79 -23.86
CA ARG A 552 -34.92 14.39 -23.42
C ARG A 552 -35.30 14.19 -21.95
N LEU A 553 -35.04 15.17 -21.09
CA LEU A 553 -35.47 15.19 -19.69
C LEU A 553 -36.97 15.48 -19.56
N ASP A 554 -37.48 16.45 -20.31
CA ASP A 554 -38.90 16.80 -20.40
C ASP A 554 -39.73 15.59 -20.86
N ALA A 555 -39.24 14.86 -21.87
CA ALA A 555 -39.85 13.62 -22.36
C ALA A 555 -39.88 12.47 -21.34
N ARG A 556 -39.12 12.59 -20.23
CA ARG A 556 -39.12 11.68 -19.07
C ARG A 556 -39.81 12.29 -17.84
N GLY A 557 -40.50 13.43 -18.00
CA GLY A 557 -41.19 14.13 -16.92
C GLY A 557 -40.25 14.67 -15.84
N GLN A 558 -39.04 15.09 -16.23
CA GLN A 558 -38.08 15.76 -15.35
C GLN A 558 -37.96 17.22 -15.74
N ASP A 559 -38.07 18.14 -14.76
CA ASP A 559 -37.97 19.58 -15.00
C ASP A 559 -36.58 19.96 -15.55
N CYS A 560 -36.55 20.73 -16.65
CA CYS A 560 -35.31 21.23 -17.25
C CYS A 560 -35.46 22.65 -17.82
N GLU A 561 -34.52 23.53 -17.51
CA GLU A 561 -34.42 24.88 -18.07
C GLU A 561 -33.04 25.10 -18.70
N VAL A 562 -32.99 25.56 -19.96
CA VAL A 562 -31.74 25.88 -20.65
C VAL A 562 -31.21 27.25 -20.21
N VAL A 563 -29.97 27.28 -19.72
CA VAL A 563 -29.31 28.48 -19.17
C VAL A 563 -28.16 28.92 -20.10
N GLY A 564 -28.24 30.17 -20.56
CA GLY A 564 -27.25 30.78 -21.46
C GLY A 564 -25.93 31.21 -20.80
N PRO A 565 -24.88 31.47 -21.61
CA PRO A 565 -23.53 31.81 -21.17
C PRO A 565 -23.25 33.30 -20.90
#